data_AF-J7XME4-F1
#
_entry.id   AF-J7XME4-F1
#
_cell.length_a   1.000
_cell.length_b   1.000
_cell.length_c   1.000
_cell.angle_alpha   90.00
_cell.angle_beta   90.00
_cell.angle_gamma   90.00
#
_symmetry.space_group_name_H-M   'P 1'
#
loop_
_entity.id
_entity.type
_entity.pdbx_description
1 polymer ?
#
loop_
_entity_poly.entity_id
_entity_poly.type
_entity_poly.pdbx_seq_one_letter_code
_entity_poly.pdbx_strand_id
1 'polypeptide(L)' 'MLTKEQVANLFRDFSVNECKGSSPLYEYLSIKISEDEEVLTLASYARLFGQNIKKDWNYSIKQQRL' A
#
# COMPACT_ATOMS: atom_id res chain seq x y z
N MET A 1 1.89 10.17 -6.55
CA MET A 1 1.89 9.93 -5.09
C MET A 1 0.44 9.78 -4.68
N LEU A 2 0.14 8.87 -3.74
CA LEU A 2 -1.22 8.73 -3.22
C LEU A 2 -1.52 9.91 -2.29
N THR A 3 -2.78 10.32 -2.19
CA THR A 3 -3.18 11.27 -1.14
C THR A 3 -3.17 10.59 0.22
N LYS A 4 -3.03 11.36 1.30
CA LYS A 4 -3.11 10.81 2.67
C LYS A 4 -4.40 10.03 2.91
N GLU A 5 -5.52 10.54 2.39
CA GLU A 5 -6.82 9.88 2.46
C GLU A 5 -6.84 8.54 1.73
N GLN A 6 -6.23 8.46 0.54
CA GLN A 6 -6.09 7.20 -0.19
C GLN A 6 -5.25 6.18 0.59
N VAL A 7 -4.16 6.62 1.23
CA VAL A 7 -3.32 5.74 2.07
C VAL A 7 -4.07 5.28 3.32
N ALA A 8 -4.82 6.17 3.97
CA ALA A 8 -5.63 5.82 5.13
C ALA A 8 -6.69 4.77 4.79
N ASN A 9 -7.35 4.91 3.65
CA ASN A 9 -8.33 3.93 3.17
C ASN A 9 -7.68 2.56 2.94
N LEU A 10 -6.47 2.51 2.36
CA LEU A 10 -5.73 1.25 2.19
C LEU A 10 -5.47 0.53 3.52
N PHE A 11 -5.08 1.25 4.57
CA PHE A 11 -4.86 0.64 5.89
C PHE A 11 -6.17 0.16 6.53
N ARG A 12 -7.28 0.89 6.38
CA ARG A 12 -8.59 0.43 6.86
C ARG A 12 -9.06 -0.82 6.12
N ASP A 13 -8.94 -0.82 4.79
CA ASP A 13 -9.33 -1.96 3.97
C ASP A 13 -8.46 -3.19 4.29
N PHE A 14 -7.15 -3.00 4.48
CA PHE A 14 -6.24 -4.08 4.88
C PHE A 14 -6.61 -4.67 6.24
N SER A 15 -6.96 -3.82 7.21
CA SER A 15 -7.43 -4.26 8.52
C SER A 15 -8.65 -5.17 8.41
N VAL A 16 -9.65 -4.76 7.63
CA VAL A 16 -10.95 -5.45 7.58
C VAL A 16 -10.92 -6.67 6.66
N ASN A 17 -10.24 -6.59 5.53
CA ASN A 17 -10.33 -7.60 4.47
C ASN A 17 -9.22 -8.66 4.57
N GLU A 18 -8.04 -8.31 5.10
CA GLU A 18 -6.87 -9.21 5.12
C GLU A 18 -6.52 -9.67 6.55
N CYS A 19 -6.69 -8.80 7.55
CA CYS A 19 -6.26 -9.08 8.92
C CYS A 19 -7.37 -9.59 9.84
N LYS A 20 -8.63 -9.29 9.53
CA LYS A 20 -9.76 -9.62 10.41
C LYS A 20 -9.85 -11.12 10.65
N GLY A 21 -9.74 -11.52 11.92
CA GLY A 21 -9.78 -12.93 12.33
C GLY A 21 -8.51 -13.74 12.01
N SER A 22 -7.57 -13.20 11.23
CA SER A 22 -6.27 -13.83 10.94
C SER A 22 -5.16 -13.28 11.86
N SER A 23 -5.20 -11.99 12.20
CA SER A 23 -4.27 -11.37 13.14
C SER A 23 -4.89 -10.17 13.86
N PRO A 24 -5.32 -10.35 15.13
CA PRO A 24 -5.85 -9.25 15.95
C PRO A 24 -4.88 -8.08 16.11
N LEU A 25 -3.57 -8.36 16.13
CA LEU A 25 -2.54 -7.33 16.23
C LEU A 25 -2.50 -6.45 14.98
N TYR A 26 -2.49 -7.05 13.78
CA TYR A 26 -2.42 -6.27 12.54
C TYR A 26 -3.75 -5.58 12.21
N GLU A 27 -4.89 -6.15 12.60
CA GLU A 27 -6.18 -5.48 12.55
C GLU A 27 -6.14 -4.18 13.37
N TYR A 28 -5.75 -4.27 14.65
CA TYR A 28 -5.64 -3.11 15.52
C TYR A 28 -4.62 -2.07 15.00
N LEU A 29 -3.41 -2.50 14.67
CA LEU A 29 -2.34 -1.61 14.22
C LEU A 29 -2.70 -0.90 12.90
N SER A 30 -3.33 -1.61 11.96
CA SER A 30 -3.70 -1.02 10.67
C SER A 30 -4.80 0.03 10.83
N ILE A 31 -5.76 -0.18 11.74
CA ILE A 31 -6.73 0.88 12.11
C ILE A 31 -5.99 2.08 12.70
N LYS A 32 -5.07 1.86 13.65
CA LYS A 32 -4.32 2.95 14.30
C LYS A 32 -3.49 3.76 13.30
N ILE A 33 -2.82 3.10 12.36
CA ILE A 33 -2.06 3.77 11.30
C ILE A 33 -2.98 4.59 10.39
N SER A 34 -4.20 4.13 10.10
CA SER A 34 -5.16 4.87 9.28
C SER A 34 -5.66 6.18 9.91
N GLU A 35 -5.39 6.38 11.20
CA GLU A 35 -5.76 7.56 12.00
C GLU A 35 -4.54 8.47 12.28
N ASP A 36 -3.32 8.02 11.99
CA ASP A 36 -2.07 8.72 12.33
C ASP A 36 -1.58 9.59 11.17
N GLU A 37 -1.65 10.91 11.34
CA GLU A 37 -1.31 11.85 10.28
C GLU A 37 0.17 11.83 9.88
N GLU A 38 1.09 11.63 10.83
CA GLU A 38 2.53 11.62 10.54
C GLU A 38 2.91 10.39 9.73
N VAL A 39 2.39 9.23 10.13
CA VAL A 39 2.65 7.96 9.44
C VAL A 39 2.01 7.99 8.04
N LEU A 40 0.78 8.51 7.92
CA LEU A 40 0.12 8.65 6.62
C LEU A 40 0.86 9.61 5.69
N THR A 41 1.40 10.71 6.25
CA THR A 41 2.24 11.65 5.49
C THR A 41 3.47 10.92 4.98
N LEU A 42 4.22 10.24 5.85
CA LEU A 42 5.41 9.47 5.46
C LEU A 42 5.07 8.42 4.38
N ALA A 43 4.00 7.65 4.58
CA ALA A 43 3.57 6.61 3.65
C ALA A 43 3.09 7.16 2.30
N SER A 44 2.51 8.37 2.26
CA SER A 44 2.09 9.02 1.00
C SER A 44 3.26 9.39 0.09
N TYR A 45 4.42 9.65 0.69
CA TYR A 45 5.68 9.91 -0.02
C TYR A 45 6.49 8.65 -0.31
N ALA A 46 6.15 7.51 0.30
CA ALA A 46 6.79 6.24 0.03
C ALA A 46 6.54 5.86 -1.43
N ARG A 47 7.57 6.05 -2.27
CA ARG A 47 7.53 5.65 -3.67
C ARG A 47 7.43 4.13 -3.69
N LEU A 48 6.34 3.61 -4.27
CA LEU A 48 6.16 2.18 -4.54
C LEU A 48 7.35 1.66 -5.37
N PHE A 49 8.41 1.20 -4.70
CA PHE A 49 9.48 0.42 -5.34
C PHE A 49 8.88 -0.79 -6.08
N GLY A 50 7.72 -1.29 -5.64
CA GLY A 50 6.96 -2.35 -6.31
C GLY A 50 6.19 -1.95 -7.59
N GLN A 51 5.90 -0.66 -7.84
CA GLN A 51 5.25 -0.25 -9.10
C GLN A 51 6.24 -0.23 -10.28
N ASN A 52 7.52 0.06 -10.02
CA ASN A 52 8.55 0.00 -11.05
C ASN A 52 8.84 -1.45 -11.45
N ILE A 53 8.84 -2.41 -10.51
CA ILE A 53 9.05 -3.84 -10.84
C ILE A 53 8.00 -4.35 -11.84
N LYS A 54 6.72 -3.96 -11.69
CA LYS A 54 5.66 -4.35 -12.65
C LYS A 54 5.75 -3.61 -14.00
N LYS A 55 6.23 -2.37 -14.02
CA LYS A 55 6.45 -1.63 -15.28
C LYS A 55 7.67 -2.15 -16.03
N ASP A 56 8.76 -2.43 -15.32
CA ASP A 56 10.02 -2.93 -15.87
C ASP A 56 9.85 -4.36 -16.43
N TRP A 57 9.09 -5.22 -15.74
CA TRP A 57 8.75 -6.55 -16.25
C TRP A 57 7.96 -6.49 -17.57
N ASN A 58 6.91 -5.68 -17.62
CA ASN A 58 6.08 -5.54 -18.83
C ASN A 58 6.80 -4.82 -19.98
N TYR A 59 7.71 -3.88 -19.67
CA TYR A 59 8.55 -3.22 -20.66
C TYR A 59 9.56 -4.20 -21.27
N SER A 60 10.20 -5.03 -20.45
CA SER A 60 11.16 -6.05 -20.90
C SER A 60 10.51 -7.13 -21.78
N ILE A 61 9.29 -7.55 -21.47
CA ILE A 61 8.53 -8.52 -22.28
C ILE A 61 8.16 -7.93 -23.65
N LYS A 62 7.87 -6.61 -23.73
CA LYS A 62 7.53 -5.94 -25.01
C LYS A 62 8.72 -5.80 -25.95
N GLN A 63 9.93 -5.57 -25.43
CA GLN A 63 11.13 -5.44 -26.27
C GLN A 63 11.65 -6.78 -26.82
N GLN A 64 11.30 -7.91 -26.20
CA GLN A 64 11.67 -9.26 -26.69
C GLN A 64 10.73 -9.79 -27.79
N ARG A 65 9.68 -9.04 -28.16
CA ARG A 65 8.72 -9.37 -29.23
C ARG A 65 8.86 -8.48 -30.47
N LEU A 66 9.92 -7.67 -30.57
CA LEU A 66 10.30 -6.91 -31.76
C LEU A 66 11.56 -7.49 -32.38
#